data_AF-A0A7W9WDF3-F1
#
_entry.id   AF-A0A7W9WDF3-F1
#
_cell.length_a   1.000
_cell.length_b   1.000
_cell.length_c   1.000
_cell.angle_alpha   90.00
_cell.angle_beta   90.00
_cell.angle_gamma   90.00
#
_symmetry.space_group_name_H-M   'P 1'
#
loop_
_entity.id
_entity.type
_entity.pdbx_description
1 polymer ?
#
loop_
_entity_poly.entity_id
_entity_poly.type
_entity_poly.pdbx_seq_one_letter_code
_entity_poly.pdbx_strand_id
1 'polypeptide(L)'
;MPATPDLITWTFKGHQYNVLQGHYGFQQGTDHVGRPSTTVRPLVVTLTLDASDEDARLAAYMLDPYQRASSQLEQRRSDGSVLHRLHIQAAHCVGLRGHFHPADPAGWPGETLTLRLTAAALTLDGATIESHSVLPWDAPEEVRRRARILGDETNLTAARAVPKPSGKPLRVQVPAPSVPPLLTSNADKGVYGEHISDVYMRAQGHTKLNDGGVLTPRPPGGAPRGNGIDGVWKHGHPPPDYIITEAKYGSSRLGMTQDGRQMSNGWVAGSNRLRNAVGRANELRVLAAMRRTGSVEKRLHHIDAAGQLTEKIIL
;
A
#
# COMPACT_ATOMS: atom_id res chain seq x y z
N MET A 1 4.44 -43.68 22.91
CA MET A 1 5.15 -43.47 21.63
C MET A 1 5.74 -42.07 21.67
N PRO A 2 7.00 -41.83 21.26
CA PRO A 2 7.52 -40.48 21.21
C PRO A 2 6.65 -39.70 20.21
N ALA A 3 6.13 -38.53 20.63
CA ALA A 3 5.35 -37.66 19.77
C ALA A 3 6.19 -37.37 18.52
N THR A 4 5.63 -37.67 17.35
CA THR A 4 6.23 -37.28 16.08
C THR A 4 6.44 -35.77 16.14
N PRO A 5 7.67 -35.26 15.99
CA PRO A 5 7.87 -33.82 16.03
C PRO A 5 7.03 -33.16 14.93
N ASP A 6 6.36 -32.06 15.25
CA ASP A 6 5.61 -31.28 14.27
C ASP A 6 6.59 -30.75 13.21
N LEU A 7 6.68 -31.48 12.10
CA LEU A 7 7.62 -31.18 11.02
C LEU A 7 7.23 -29.89 10.28
N ILE A 8 5.98 -29.45 10.41
CA ILE A 8 5.48 -28.26 9.74
C ILE A 8 4.64 -27.46 10.73
N THR A 9 5.06 -26.23 10.98
CA THR A 9 4.43 -25.35 11.96
C THR A 9 4.06 -24.03 11.32
N TRP A 10 2.87 -23.54 11.62
CA TRP A 10 2.41 -22.22 11.20
C TRP A 10 2.24 -21.31 12.40
N THR A 11 2.90 -20.15 12.37
CA THR A 11 2.85 -19.16 13.43
C THR A 11 1.97 -17.98 13.00
N PHE A 12 0.92 -17.72 13.76
CA PHE A 12 -0.06 -16.67 13.50
C PHE A 12 -0.45 -15.94 14.80
N LYS A 13 -0.27 -14.61 14.81
CA LYS A 13 -0.54 -13.75 15.98
C LYS A 13 0.10 -14.25 17.30
N GLY A 14 1.28 -14.86 17.21
CA GLY A 14 2.01 -15.40 18.37
C GLY A 14 1.57 -16.81 18.80
N HIS A 15 0.60 -17.41 18.12
CA HIS A 15 0.19 -18.80 18.32
C HIS A 15 0.83 -19.69 17.26
N GLN A 16 1.22 -20.89 17.66
CA GLN A 16 1.80 -21.89 16.79
C GLN A 16 0.78 -23.00 16.57
N TYR A 17 0.53 -23.31 15.31
CA TYR A 17 -0.42 -24.32 14.87
C TYR A 17 0.34 -25.45 14.18
N ASN A 18 -0.05 -26.69 14.47
CA ASN A 18 0.44 -27.84 13.74
C ASN A 18 -0.21 -27.88 12.35
N VAL A 19 0.62 -28.00 11.31
CA VAL A 19 0.15 -28.04 9.93
C VAL A 19 0.23 -29.47 9.44
N LEU A 20 -0.93 -30.06 9.22
CA LEU A 20 -1.07 -31.42 8.72
C LEU A 20 -0.85 -31.48 7.20
N GLN A 21 -1.28 -30.45 6.48
CA GLN A 21 -1.03 -30.30 5.04
C GLN A 21 -0.90 -28.83 4.66
N GLY A 22 0.04 -28.51 3.75
CA GLY A 22 0.23 -27.16 3.24
C GLY A 22 0.47 -27.16 1.73
N HIS A 23 -0.08 -26.17 1.03
CA HIS A 23 0.17 -25.91 -0.37
C HIS A 23 0.42 -24.42 -0.59
N TYR A 24 1.54 -24.11 -1.24
CA TYR A 24 1.82 -22.81 -1.83
C TYR A 24 2.36 -23.05 -3.25
N GLY A 25 2.34 -22.03 -4.08
CA GLY A 25 2.96 -22.14 -5.39
C GLY A 25 3.04 -20.81 -6.12
N PHE A 26 3.77 -20.83 -7.21
CA PHE A 26 3.95 -19.69 -8.09
C PHE A 26 3.71 -20.16 -9.52
N GLN A 27 3.01 -19.37 -10.31
CA GLN A 27 2.70 -19.71 -11.70
C GLN A 27 2.91 -18.51 -12.61
N GLN A 28 3.24 -18.78 -13.87
CA GLN A 28 3.26 -17.80 -14.93
C GLN A 28 2.56 -18.41 -16.14
N GLY A 29 1.78 -17.60 -16.86
CA GLY A 29 1.15 -18.04 -18.10
C GLY A 29 2.19 -18.23 -19.20
N THR A 30 1.86 -19.03 -20.20
CA THR A 30 2.61 -19.12 -21.46
C THR A 30 1.72 -18.69 -22.61
N ASP A 31 2.32 -18.14 -23.67
CA ASP A 31 1.61 -17.90 -24.92
C ASP A 31 1.45 -19.21 -25.73
N HIS A 32 0.77 -19.12 -26.87
CA HIS A 32 0.48 -20.25 -27.76
C HIS A 32 1.72 -20.92 -28.37
N VAL A 33 2.91 -20.30 -28.28
CA VAL A 33 4.18 -20.88 -28.72
C VAL A 33 5.07 -21.30 -27.53
N GLY A 34 4.55 -21.24 -26.30
CA GLY A 34 5.25 -21.67 -25.09
C GLY A 34 6.19 -20.61 -24.50
N ARG A 35 6.17 -19.35 -24.96
CA ARG A 35 6.96 -18.28 -24.33
C ARG A 35 6.30 -17.88 -23.01
N PRO A 36 7.07 -17.79 -21.92
CA PRO A 36 6.52 -17.43 -20.61
C PRO A 36 6.17 -15.94 -20.52
N SER A 37 5.09 -15.66 -19.79
CA SER A 37 4.76 -14.32 -19.32
C SER A 37 5.86 -13.78 -18.41
N THR A 38 6.17 -12.50 -18.54
CA THR A 38 7.09 -11.80 -17.62
C THR A 38 6.53 -11.65 -16.21
N THR A 39 5.25 -11.94 -16.01
CA THR A 39 4.56 -11.78 -14.73
C THR A 39 4.36 -13.14 -14.07
N VAL A 40 5.12 -13.38 -13.00
CA VAL A 40 4.90 -14.48 -12.05
C VAL A 40 3.80 -14.09 -11.07
N ARG A 41 2.93 -15.05 -10.73
CA ARG A 41 1.83 -14.86 -9.79
C ARG A 41 1.90 -15.89 -8.67
N PRO A 42 1.86 -15.48 -7.40
CA PRO A 42 1.67 -16.42 -6.31
C PRO A 42 0.26 -17.01 -6.35
N LEU A 43 0.16 -18.27 -5.96
CA LEU A 43 -1.10 -18.98 -5.73
C LEU A 43 -1.62 -18.71 -4.31
N VAL A 44 -2.88 -19.03 -4.10
CA VAL A 44 -3.49 -19.05 -2.75
C VAL A 44 -2.73 -20.08 -1.90
N VAL A 45 -2.29 -19.64 -0.72
CA VAL A 45 -1.69 -20.54 0.26
C VAL A 45 -2.81 -21.28 0.97
N THR A 46 -2.78 -22.60 0.97
CA THR A 46 -3.77 -23.44 1.65
C THR A 46 -3.08 -24.19 2.79
N LEU A 47 -3.63 -24.11 4.00
CA LEU A 47 -3.11 -24.79 5.18
C LEU A 47 -4.24 -25.59 5.82
N THR A 48 -4.00 -26.87 6.08
CA THR A 48 -4.87 -27.73 6.88
C THR A 48 -4.22 -27.95 8.24
N LEU A 49 -4.92 -27.55 9.28
CA LEU A 49 -4.48 -27.56 10.67
C LEU A 49 -5.21 -28.65 11.45
N ASP A 50 -4.57 -29.14 12.50
CA ASP A 50 -5.24 -29.83 13.60
C ASP A 50 -6.10 -28.81 14.37
N ALA A 51 -7.41 -29.03 14.43
CA ALA A 51 -8.33 -28.15 15.12
C ALA A 51 -8.30 -28.45 16.63
N SER A 52 -7.25 -28.00 17.31
CA SER A 52 -7.16 -28.06 18.77
C SER A 52 -7.64 -26.74 19.38
N ASP A 53 -8.80 -26.75 20.05
CA ASP A 53 -9.39 -25.80 21.04
C ASP A 53 -9.17 -24.26 20.93
N GLU A 54 -8.56 -23.71 19.87
CA GLU A 54 -8.32 -22.27 19.66
C GLU A 54 -8.99 -21.73 18.36
N ASP A 55 -10.00 -22.43 17.86
CA ASP A 55 -10.58 -22.28 16.51
C ASP A 55 -11.34 -20.96 16.29
N ALA A 56 -11.90 -20.39 17.37
CA ALA A 56 -12.69 -19.17 17.29
C ALA A 56 -11.90 -17.97 16.70
N ARG A 57 -10.57 -17.96 16.89
CA ARG A 57 -9.71 -16.86 16.38
C ARG A 57 -9.51 -16.93 14.87
N LEU A 58 -9.49 -18.14 14.31
CA LEU A 58 -9.35 -18.36 12.87
C LEU A 58 -10.67 -18.05 12.15
N ALA A 59 -11.81 -18.40 12.77
CA ALA A 59 -13.13 -17.96 12.33
C ALA A 59 -13.25 -16.44 12.31
N ALA A 60 -12.85 -15.74 13.37
CA ALA A 60 -12.86 -14.28 13.42
C ALA A 60 -12.02 -13.65 12.31
N TYR A 61 -10.89 -14.27 11.95
CA TYR A 61 -10.06 -13.81 10.83
C TYR A 61 -10.75 -13.96 9.47
N MET A 62 -11.51 -15.02 9.24
CA MET A 62 -12.32 -15.18 8.02
C MET A 62 -13.53 -14.23 7.99
N LEU A 63 -14.15 -13.98 9.14
CA LEU A 63 -15.37 -13.18 9.25
C LEU A 63 -15.12 -11.67 9.15
N ASP A 64 -13.88 -11.21 9.33
CA ASP A 64 -13.49 -9.82 9.05
C ASP A 64 -12.82 -9.71 7.66
N PRO A 65 -13.55 -9.25 6.62
CA PRO A 65 -13.03 -9.17 5.25
C PRO A 65 -11.93 -8.12 5.10
N TYR A 66 -11.77 -7.19 6.05
CA TYR A 66 -10.74 -6.16 6.02
C TYR A 66 -9.51 -6.55 6.83
N GLN A 67 -9.63 -7.55 7.70
CA GLN A 67 -8.53 -8.00 8.52
C GLN A 67 -7.40 -8.54 7.63
N ARG A 68 -6.20 -8.00 7.87
CA ARG A 68 -4.95 -8.53 7.35
C ARG A 68 -4.05 -8.99 8.47
N ALA A 69 -3.33 -10.06 8.21
CA ALA A 69 -2.34 -10.53 9.16
C ALA A 69 -1.13 -11.14 8.42
N SER A 70 0.04 -10.90 8.99
CA SER A 70 1.25 -11.61 8.59
C SER A 70 1.38 -12.89 9.41
N SER A 71 1.93 -13.92 8.79
CA SER A 71 2.16 -15.22 9.42
C SER A 71 3.35 -15.91 8.79
N GLN A 72 3.84 -16.96 9.44
CA GLN A 72 5.01 -17.68 8.99
C GLN A 72 4.73 -19.17 8.99
N LEU A 73 5.12 -19.85 7.91
CA LEU A 73 5.18 -21.30 7.84
C LEU A 73 6.65 -21.73 7.91
N GLU A 74 6.96 -22.68 8.78
CA GLU A 74 8.28 -23.26 8.90
C GLU A 74 8.17 -24.78 8.72
N GLN A 75 8.94 -25.29 7.76
CA GLN A 75 9.11 -26.72 7.53
C GLN A 75 10.47 -27.15 8.08
N ARG A 76 10.51 -28.22 8.84
CA ARG A 76 11.71 -28.81 9.42
C ARG A 76 11.91 -30.23 8.92
N ARG A 77 13.17 -30.64 8.85
CA ARG A 77 13.54 -32.05 8.66
C ARG A 77 13.34 -32.81 9.96
N SER A 78 13.37 -34.14 9.88
CA SER A 78 13.31 -35.03 11.05
C SER A 78 14.45 -34.81 12.05
N ASP A 79 15.59 -34.25 11.60
CA ASP A 79 16.73 -33.87 12.45
C ASP A 79 16.55 -32.51 13.15
N GLY A 80 15.42 -31.83 12.94
CA GLY A 80 15.10 -30.54 13.53
C GLY A 80 15.65 -29.32 12.78
N SER A 81 16.48 -29.51 11.74
CA SER A 81 16.96 -28.42 10.90
C SER A 81 15.82 -27.81 10.07
N VAL A 82 15.86 -26.49 9.88
CA VAL A 82 14.89 -25.80 9.02
C VAL A 82 15.14 -26.18 7.56
N LEU A 83 14.10 -26.66 6.90
CA LEU A 83 14.09 -26.99 5.48
C LEU A 83 13.68 -25.76 4.65
N HIS A 84 12.51 -25.21 4.95
CA HIS A 84 11.96 -24.04 4.26
C HIS A 84 11.26 -23.11 5.23
N ARG A 85 11.34 -21.80 4.97
CA ARG A 85 10.61 -20.76 5.67
C ARG A 85 9.83 -19.91 4.68
N LEU A 86 8.51 -19.90 4.82
CA LEU A 86 7.60 -19.09 4.00
C LEU A 86 6.96 -18.01 4.88
N HIS A 87 7.24 -16.75 4.57
CA HIS A 87 6.59 -15.59 5.18
C HIS A 87 5.40 -15.20 4.33
N ILE A 88 4.22 -15.21 4.94
CA ILE A 88 2.94 -14.88 4.32
C ILE A 88 2.57 -13.47 4.81
N GLN A 89 2.77 -12.46 3.97
CA GLN A 89 2.72 -11.05 4.40
C GLN A 89 1.36 -10.41 4.12
N ALA A 90 0.78 -9.77 5.15
CA ALA A 90 -0.49 -9.04 5.09
C ALA A 90 -1.59 -9.78 4.30
N ALA A 91 -1.78 -11.07 4.62
CA ALA A 91 -2.77 -11.89 3.95
C ALA A 91 -4.18 -11.57 4.38
N HIS A 92 -5.13 -11.89 3.50
CA HIS A 92 -6.54 -12.08 3.84
C HIS A 92 -6.82 -13.57 3.95
N CYS A 93 -7.68 -13.92 4.89
CA CYS A 93 -8.37 -15.22 4.87
C CYS A 93 -9.50 -15.14 3.84
N VAL A 94 -9.41 -15.93 2.78
CA VAL A 94 -10.39 -15.98 1.67
C VAL A 94 -11.16 -17.30 1.63
N GLY A 95 -10.90 -18.17 2.61
CA GLY A 95 -11.66 -19.38 2.84
C GLY A 95 -11.27 -20.02 4.16
N LEU A 96 -12.27 -20.48 4.89
CA LEU A 96 -12.13 -21.30 6.07
C LEU A 96 -13.12 -22.44 5.95
N ARG A 97 -12.66 -23.68 6.16
CA ARG A 97 -13.52 -24.87 6.16
C ARG A 97 -13.14 -25.77 7.32
N GLY A 98 -14.09 -26.03 8.19
CA GLY A 98 -13.99 -27.12 9.16
C GLY A 98 -14.38 -28.45 8.52
N HIS A 99 -13.66 -29.50 8.88
CA HIS A 99 -14.02 -30.87 8.56
C HIS A 99 -13.84 -31.71 9.83
N PHE A 100 -14.95 -32.23 10.34
CA PHE A 100 -14.98 -33.12 11.49
C PHE A 100 -15.37 -34.52 11.02
N HIS A 101 -14.65 -35.53 11.48
CA HIS A 101 -14.98 -36.92 11.24
C HIS A 101 -14.74 -37.73 12.52
N PRO A 102 -15.78 -38.38 13.08
CA PRO A 102 -15.69 -39.05 14.38
C PRO A 102 -14.77 -40.28 14.40
N ALA A 103 -14.30 -40.75 13.25
CA ALA A 103 -13.33 -41.84 13.11
C ALA A 103 -12.58 -41.71 11.77
N ASP A 104 -11.55 -40.86 11.68
CA ASP A 104 -10.78 -40.71 10.44
C ASP A 104 -9.94 -41.98 10.18
N PRO A 105 -10.13 -42.70 9.05
CA PRO A 105 -9.35 -43.90 8.71
C PRO A 105 -7.85 -43.62 8.47
N ALA A 106 -7.48 -42.37 8.17
CA ALA A 106 -6.11 -41.94 7.90
C ALA A 106 -5.38 -41.44 9.16
N GLY A 107 -6.00 -41.53 10.35
CA GLY A 107 -5.38 -41.18 11.63
C GLY A 107 -5.29 -39.67 11.89
N TRP A 108 -6.08 -38.87 11.19
CA TRP A 108 -6.18 -37.43 11.44
C TRP A 108 -6.97 -37.15 12.73
N PRO A 109 -6.73 -36.00 13.37
CA PRO A 109 -7.51 -35.55 14.51
C PRO A 109 -9.01 -35.45 14.17
N GLY A 110 -9.87 -35.58 15.19
CA GLY A 110 -11.32 -35.65 15.02
C GLY A 110 -11.95 -34.44 14.33
N GLU A 111 -11.26 -33.29 14.34
CA GLU A 111 -11.58 -32.11 13.56
C GLU A 111 -10.31 -31.50 12.93
N THR A 112 -10.46 -30.98 11.71
CA THR A 112 -9.41 -30.30 10.95
C THR A 112 -9.94 -29.00 10.38
N LEU A 113 -9.07 -28.00 10.27
CA LEU A 113 -9.41 -26.70 9.70
C LEU A 113 -8.55 -26.39 8.49
N THR A 114 -9.20 -26.19 7.33
CA THR A 114 -8.54 -25.73 6.10
C THR A 114 -8.70 -24.23 5.93
N LEU A 115 -7.59 -23.50 5.93
CA LEU A 115 -7.50 -22.07 5.64
C LEU A 115 -6.99 -21.85 4.22
N ARG A 116 -7.52 -20.82 3.56
CA ARG A 116 -7.06 -20.32 2.27
C ARG A 116 -6.67 -18.85 2.43
N LEU A 117 -5.40 -18.55 2.18
CA LEU A 117 -4.80 -17.24 2.40
C LEU A 117 -4.34 -16.63 1.07
N THR A 118 -4.76 -15.39 0.81
CA THR A 118 -4.20 -14.58 -0.26
C THR A 118 -3.31 -13.51 0.34
N ALA A 119 -2.01 -13.58 0.08
CA ALA A 119 -1.02 -12.66 0.65
C ALA A 119 -0.81 -11.44 -0.23
N ALA A 120 -0.42 -10.31 0.36
CA ALA A 120 0.09 -9.17 -0.40
C ALA A 120 1.50 -9.45 -0.96
N ALA A 121 2.27 -10.29 -0.27
CA ALA A 121 3.56 -10.79 -0.72
C ALA A 121 3.89 -12.11 -0.03
N LEU A 122 4.68 -12.94 -0.69
CA LEU A 122 5.24 -14.17 -0.15
C LEU A 122 6.76 -14.07 -0.20
N THR A 123 7.42 -14.41 0.91
CA THR A 123 8.88 -14.56 0.95
C THR A 123 9.22 -16.00 1.28
N LEU A 124 9.84 -16.72 0.34
CA LEU A 124 10.30 -18.09 0.52
C LEU A 124 11.83 -18.09 0.59
N ASP A 125 12.39 -18.50 1.72
CA ASP A 125 13.84 -18.62 1.93
C ASP A 125 14.63 -17.37 1.52
N GLY A 126 14.05 -16.19 1.78
CA GLY A 126 14.64 -14.88 1.46
C GLY A 126 14.31 -14.34 0.07
N ALA A 127 13.70 -15.13 -0.82
CA ALA A 127 13.20 -14.66 -2.11
C ALA A 127 11.76 -14.16 -2.00
N THR A 128 11.50 -12.90 -2.37
CA THR A 128 10.19 -12.25 -2.22
C THR A 128 9.50 -12.05 -3.56
N ILE A 129 8.20 -12.33 -3.60
CA ILE A 129 7.30 -11.93 -4.69
C ILE A 129 6.12 -11.15 -4.11
N GLU A 130 5.79 -10.02 -4.74
CA GLU A 130 4.59 -9.26 -4.43
C GLU A 130 3.40 -9.75 -5.25
N SER A 131 2.26 -9.92 -4.59
CA SER A 131 1.01 -10.29 -5.24
C SER A 131 0.43 -9.09 -5.96
N HIS A 132 0.43 -9.13 -7.29
CA HIS A 132 -0.33 -8.19 -8.10
C HIS A 132 -1.77 -8.69 -8.25
N SER A 133 -2.68 -8.13 -7.44
CA SER A 133 -4.11 -8.40 -7.53
C SER A 133 -4.64 -8.05 -8.93
N VAL A 134 -5.42 -8.94 -9.52
CA VAL A 134 -6.18 -8.68 -10.78
C VAL A 134 -7.49 -7.94 -10.47
N LEU A 135 -7.91 -7.95 -9.20
CA LEU A 135 -8.99 -7.11 -8.68
C LEU A 135 -8.40 -5.78 -8.18
N PRO A 136 -9.02 -4.62 -8.45
CA PRO A 136 -8.46 -3.32 -8.06
C PRO A 136 -8.33 -3.26 -6.54
N TRP A 137 -7.10 -3.29 -6.06
CA TRP A 137 -6.79 -3.30 -4.63
C TRP A 137 -6.06 -2.01 -4.26
N ASP A 138 -6.85 -1.00 -3.89
CA ASP A 138 -6.39 0.32 -3.42
C ASP A 138 -5.94 0.25 -1.94
N ALA A 139 -4.98 -0.61 -1.62
CA ALA A 139 -4.34 -0.55 -0.30
C ALA A 139 -3.32 0.61 -0.27
N PRO A 140 -3.45 1.59 0.66
CA PRO A 140 -2.49 2.68 0.79
C PRO A 140 -1.06 2.17 1.01
N GLU A 141 -0.09 2.93 0.52
CA GLU A 141 1.34 2.59 0.59
C GLU A 141 1.83 2.24 2.00
N GLU A 142 1.26 2.87 3.03
CA GLU A 142 1.59 2.57 4.43
C GLU A 142 1.21 1.14 4.84
N VAL A 143 0.13 0.59 4.28
CA VAL A 143 -0.27 -0.81 4.49
C VAL A 143 0.70 -1.76 3.78
N ARG A 144 1.17 -1.38 2.58
CA ARG A 144 2.20 -2.14 1.84
C ARG A 144 3.56 -2.09 2.56
N ARG A 145 3.94 -0.93 3.10
CA ARG A 145 5.18 -0.72 3.87
C ARG A 145 5.17 -1.45 5.21
N ARG A 146 4.04 -1.45 5.93
CA ARG A 146 3.86 -2.26 7.15
C ARG A 146 3.95 -3.76 6.87
N ALA A 147 3.41 -4.23 5.75
CA ALA A 147 3.54 -5.63 5.35
C ALA A 147 5.01 -6.05 5.11
N ARG A 148 5.83 -5.14 4.54
CA ARG A 148 7.28 -5.34 4.35
C ARG A 148 8.06 -5.32 5.68
N ILE A 149 7.72 -4.44 6.62
CA ILE A 149 8.40 -4.31 7.92
C ILE A 149 8.05 -5.46 8.88
N LEU A 150 6.80 -5.93 8.89
CA LEU A 150 6.36 -7.11 9.66
C LEU A 150 6.93 -8.43 9.12
N GLY A 151 7.67 -8.40 8.00
CA GLY A 151 8.26 -9.56 7.35
C GLY A 151 9.67 -9.93 7.79
N ASP A 152 10.30 -9.14 8.68
CA ASP A 152 11.69 -9.31 9.11
C ASP A 152 11.75 -9.40 10.65
N GLU A 153 11.84 -10.62 11.19
CA GLU A 153 11.82 -10.88 12.64
C GLU A 153 13.12 -10.48 13.36
N THR A 154 14.17 -10.06 12.64
CA THR A 154 15.40 -9.56 13.28
C THR A 154 15.21 -8.22 14.01
N ASN A 155 14.03 -7.58 13.86
CA ASN A 155 13.74 -6.25 14.40
C ASN A 155 12.53 -6.18 15.35
N LEU A 156 12.09 -7.29 15.95
CA LEU A 156 10.97 -7.30 16.92
C LEU A 156 11.19 -6.35 18.12
N THR A 157 12.43 -6.11 18.53
CA THR A 157 12.79 -5.13 19.58
C THR A 157 12.60 -3.69 19.10
N ALA A 158 12.80 -3.41 17.81
CA ALA A 158 12.52 -2.11 17.19
C ALA A 158 11.01 -1.94 16.91
N ALA A 159 10.28 -3.01 16.58
CA ALA A 159 8.84 -2.99 16.30
C ALA A 159 7.98 -2.69 17.55
N ARG A 160 8.41 -3.15 18.74
CA ARG A 160 7.78 -2.76 20.02
C ARG A 160 8.14 -1.35 20.49
N ALA A 161 9.20 -0.75 19.94
CA ALA A 161 9.58 0.63 20.18
C ALA A 161 8.89 1.63 19.22
N VAL A 162 8.17 1.16 18.21
CA VAL A 162 7.33 2.03 17.37
C VAL A 162 6.04 2.34 18.15
N PRO A 163 5.84 3.58 18.60
CA PRO A 163 4.58 3.94 19.25
C PRO A 163 3.44 3.79 18.24
N LYS A 164 2.23 3.45 18.73
CA LYS A 164 0.97 3.71 18.00
C LYS A 164 1.10 5.06 17.29
N PRO A 165 0.69 5.25 16.01
CA PRO A 165 0.79 6.55 15.37
C PRO A 165 -0.10 7.54 16.11
N SER A 166 0.49 8.21 17.08
CA SER A 166 0.08 9.47 17.69
C SER A 166 0.80 10.64 17.01
N GLY A 167 1.55 10.36 15.94
CA GLY A 167 2.17 11.37 15.12
C GLY A 167 1.11 12.23 14.46
N LYS A 168 1.02 13.49 14.89
CA LYS A 168 0.53 14.57 14.04
C LYS A 168 1.19 14.42 12.66
N PRO A 169 0.48 14.69 11.56
CA PRO A 169 1.01 14.53 10.20
C PRO A 169 2.37 15.23 10.08
N LEU A 170 3.28 14.65 9.29
CA LEU A 170 4.64 15.15 9.10
C LEU A 170 4.60 16.63 8.72
N ARG A 171 4.91 17.49 9.70
CA ARG A 171 4.99 18.93 9.55
C ARG A 171 6.38 19.22 9.01
N VAL A 172 6.50 19.31 7.69
CA VAL A 172 7.76 19.62 7.07
C VAL A 172 7.94 21.14 7.16
N GLN A 173 8.92 21.58 7.95
CA GLN A 173 9.34 22.97 7.96
C GLN A 173 9.97 23.29 6.60
N VAL A 174 9.16 23.79 5.68
CA VAL A 174 9.68 24.55 4.54
C VAL A 174 10.42 25.75 5.14
N PRO A 175 11.66 26.06 4.72
CA PRO A 175 12.38 27.22 5.23
C PRO A 175 11.47 28.45 5.13
N ALA A 176 11.09 28.99 6.29
CA ALA A 176 10.09 30.01 6.39
C ALA A 176 10.51 31.24 5.57
N PRO A 177 9.70 31.72 4.61
CA PRO A 177 9.94 33.03 4.06
C PRO A 177 9.72 34.07 5.17
N SER A 178 10.57 35.09 5.20
CA SER A 178 10.39 36.31 5.98
C SER A 178 8.95 36.83 5.84
N VAL A 179 8.19 36.78 6.94
CA VAL A 179 6.81 37.27 7.14
C VAL A 179 5.77 36.73 6.12
N PRO A 180 4.74 35.97 6.54
CA PRO A 180 3.66 35.54 5.64
C PRO A 180 3.04 36.74 4.89
N PRO A 181 2.76 36.62 3.57
CA PRO A 181 2.09 37.69 2.85
C PRO A 181 0.68 37.94 3.41
N LEU A 182 0.19 39.17 3.28
CA LEU A 182 -1.19 39.48 3.66
C LEU A 182 -2.16 38.81 2.67
N LEU A 183 -2.97 37.88 3.15
CA LEU A 183 -3.95 37.14 2.34
C LEU A 183 -5.35 37.69 2.60
N THR A 184 -5.86 38.52 1.70
CA THR A 184 -7.12 39.26 1.89
C THR A 184 -8.33 38.53 1.30
N SER A 185 -8.12 37.59 0.37
CA SER A 185 -9.19 36.81 -0.27
C SER A 185 -8.96 35.29 -0.21
N ASN A 186 -10.01 34.51 -0.48
CA ASN A 186 -9.89 33.06 -0.66
C ASN A 186 -9.04 32.70 -1.89
N ALA A 187 -9.01 33.58 -2.89
CA ALA A 187 -8.16 33.47 -4.06
C ALA A 187 -6.68 33.58 -3.68
N ASP A 188 -6.31 34.57 -2.87
CA ASP A 188 -4.92 34.73 -2.39
C ASP A 188 -4.47 33.54 -1.55
N LYS A 189 -5.37 32.99 -0.73
CA LYS A 189 -5.11 31.79 0.07
C LYS A 189 -4.84 30.56 -0.82
N GLY A 190 -5.58 30.41 -1.92
CA GLY A 190 -5.36 29.36 -2.91
C GLY A 190 -3.98 29.50 -3.57
N VAL A 191 -3.70 30.68 -4.12
CA VAL A 191 -2.40 30.99 -4.76
C VAL A 191 -1.24 30.81 -3.79
N TYR A 192 -1.38 31.21 -2.53
CA TYR A 192 -0.37 31.00 -1.51
C TYR A 192 -0.12 29.52 -1.21
N GLY A 193 -1.19 28.71 -1.10
CA GLY A 193 -1.08 27.28 -0.90
C GLY A 193 -0.34 26.59 -2.05
N GLU A 194 -0.71 26.91 -3.28
CA GLU A 194 -0.03 26.43 -4.50
C GLU A 194 1.45 26.86 -4.51
N HIS A 195 1.76 28.12 -4.18
CA HIS A 195 3.13 28.63 -4.12
C HIS A 195 4.01 27.83 -3.15
N ILE A 196 3.56 27.62 -1.92
CA ILE A 196 4.32 26.86 -0.91
C ILE A 196 4.48 25.40 -1.34
N SER A 197 3.43 24.78 -1.88
CA SER A 197 3.48 23.43 -2.45
C SER A 197 4.52 23.32 -3.57
N ASP A 198 4.53 24.27 -4.50
CA ASP A 198 5.44 24.31 -5.64
C ASP A 198 6.90 24.47 -5.23
N VAL A 199 7.18 25.39 -4.31
CA VAL A 199 8.53 25.61 -3.77
C VAL A 199 9.03 24.35 -3.06
N TYR A 200 8.17 23.72 -2.26
CA TYR A 200 8.48 22.48 -1.56
C TYR A 200 8.82 21.34 -2.52
N MET A 201 7.98 21.10 -3.54
CA MET A 201 8.23 20.05 -4.54
C MET A 201 9.48 20.30 -5.38
N ARG A 202 9.74 21.57 -5.74
CA ARG A 202 10.96 21.94 -6.47
C ARG A 202 12.21 21.71 -5.62
N ALA A 203 12.16 22.04 -4.33
CA ALA A 203 13.27 21.84 -3.40
C ALA A 203 13.61 20.34 -3.21
N GLN A 204 12.63 19.45 -3.38
CA GLN A 204 12.83 18.00 -3.39
C GLN A 204 13.40 17.45 -4.72
N GLY A 205 13.73 18.32 -5.68
CA GLY A 205 14.32 17.92 -6.97
C GLY A 205 13.31 17.44 -8.00
N HIS A 206 12.02 17.71 -7.82
CA HIS A 206 10.98 17.33 -8.77
C HIS A 206 10.84 18.36 -9.90
N THR A 207 10.46 17.89 -11.09
CA THR A 207 10.26 18.74 -12.28
C THR A 207 8.78 18.94 -12.54
N LYS A 208 8.30 20.19 -12.50
CA LYS A 208 6.89 20.52 -12.77
C LYS A 208 6.56 20.33 -14.26
N LEU A 209 5.40 19.72 -14.54
CA LEU A 209 4.93 19.37 -15.88
C LEU A 209 3.74 20.24 -16.33
N ASN A 210 2.98 20.80 -15.40
CA ASN A 210 1.94 21.78 -15.69
C ASN A 210 2.51 23.22 -15.70
N ASP A 211 1.72 24.18 -16.20
CA ASP A 211 2.07 25.61 -16.27
C ASP A 211 3.39 25.91 -17.02
N GLY A 212 3.76 25.07 -17.99
CA GLY A 212 5.04 25.20 -18.70
C GLY A 212 6.26 24.99 -17.79
N GLY A 213 6.10 24.36 -16.62
CA GLY A 213 7.16 24.14 -15.65
C GLY A 213 7.41 25.32 -14.70
N VAL A 214 6.59 26.38 -14.77
CA VAL A 214 6.71 27.58 -13.96
C VAL A 214 6.03 27.38 -12.60
N LEU A 215 6.70 27.83 -11.53
CA LEU A 215 6.14 27.77 -10.18
C LEU A 215 5.10 28.88 -9.98
N THR A 216 4.09 28.62 -9.16
CA THR A 216 3.11 29.62 -8.75
C THR A 216 3.81 30.79 -8.06
N PRO A 217 3.60 32.03 -8.53
CA PRO A 217 4.18 33.20 -7.89
C PRO A 217 3.67 33.37 -6.45
N ARG A 218 4.48 34.00 -5.60
CA ARG A 218 4.04 34.38 -4.25
C ARG A 218 3.02 35.53 -4.34
N PRO A 219 1.91 35.51 -3.58
CA PRO A 219 0.99 36.65 -3.48
C PRO A 219 1.70 37.96 -3.10
N PRO A 220 1.27 39.11 -3.64
CA PRO A 220 0.08 39.31 -4.48
C PRO A 220 0.26 38.90 -5.95
N GLY A 221 1.40 38.30 -6.33
CA GLY A 221 1.60 37.74 -7.66
C GLY A 221 0.82 36.43 -7.88
N GLY A 222 0.42 36.18 -9.13
CA GLY A 222 -0.30 34.98 -9.54
C GLY A 222 -1.81 35.21 -9.67
N ALA A 223 -2.42 34.58 -10.67
CA ALA A 223 -3.88 34.58 -10.85
C ALA A 223 -4.47 33.27 -10.29
N PRO A 224 -5.63 33.31 -9.61
CA PRO A 224 -6.34 32.10 -9.21
C PRO A 224 -6.63 31.24 -10.44
N ARG A 225 -6.20 29.97 -10.44
CA ARG A 225 -6.27 29.11 -11.64
C ARG A 225 -7.59 28.36 -11.83
N GLY A 226 -8.63 28.74 -11.08
CA GLY A 226 -9.93 28.08 -11.14
C GLY A 226 -9.86 26.62 -10.68
N ASN A 227 -10.78 25.78 -11.16
CA ASN A 227 -10.87 24.38 -10.76
C ASN A 227 -9.93 23.52 -11.62
N GLY A 228 -8.76 23.15 -11.09
CA GLY A 228 -7.74 22.37 -11.81
C GLY A 228 -6.93 21.46 -10.92
N ILE A 229 -5.91 20.81 -11.48
CA ILE A 229 -4.87 20.11 -10.70
C ILE A 229 -3.79 21.14 -10.38
N ASP A 230 -3.48 21.31 -9.10
CA ASP A 230 -2.53 22.33 -8.64
C ASP A 230 -1.11 22.05 -9.14
N GLY A 231 -0.65 20.80 -9.04
CA GLY A 231 0.67 20.41 -9.53
C GLY A 231 0.72 19.00 -10.10
N VAL A 232 1.42 18.89 -11.24
CA VAL A 232 1.80 17.60 -11.83
C VAL A 232 3.30 17.62 -12.01
N TRP A 233 3.99 16.61 -11.47
CA TRP A 233 5.44 16.59 -11.37
C TRP A 233 6.00 15.28 -11.93
N LYS A 234 7.14 15.36 -12.59
CA LYS A 234 8.03 14.21 -12.80
C LYS A 234 8.89 14.02 -11.55
N HIS A 235 8.88 12.81 -11.00
CA HIS A 235 9.65 12.50 -9.80
C HIS A 235 11.15 12.54 -10.11
N GLY A 236 11.95 13.05 -9.15
CA GLY A 236 13.40 13.23 -9.31
C GLY A 236 14.18 11.92 -9.18
N HIS A 237 13.64 10.99 -8.36
CA HIS A 237 14.23 9.69 -8.05
C HIS A 237 13.18 8.57 -8.12
N PRO A 238 12.67 8.17 -9.29
CA PRO A 238 11.64 7.13 -9.39
C PRO A 238 12.07 5.79 -8.75
N PRO A 239 11.12 4.98 -8.24
CA PRO A 239 9.66 5.19 -8.23
C PRO A 239 9.17 6.12 -7.10
N PRO A 240 8.00 6.80 -7.24
CA PRO A 240 7.07 6.80 -8.40
C PRO A 240 7.63 7.55 -9.62
N ASP A 241 7.04 7.40 -10.80
CA ASP A 241 7.47 8.16 -12.00
C ASP A 241 6.94 9.60 -11.98
N TYR A 242 5.73 9.79 -11.46
CA TYR A 242 5.05 11.08 -11.38
C TYR A 242 4.42 11.32 -10.02
N ILE A 243 4.25 12.59 -9.67
CA ILE A 243 3.55 13.03 -8.46
C ILE A 243 2.46 14.00 -8.86
N ILE A 244 1.26 13.83 -8.32
CA ILE A 244 0.17 14.79 -8.45
C ILE A 244 -0.05 15.42 -7.08
N THR A 245 -0.11 16.74 -7.01
CA THR A 245 -0.26 17.50 -5.78
C THR A 245 -1.54 18.30 -5.78
N GLU A 246 -2.18 18.39 -4.61
CA GLU A 246 -3.25 19.36 -4.32
C GLU A 246 -2.88 20.11 -3.04
N ALA A 247 -3.01 21.44 -3.06
CA ALA A 247 -2.78 22.34 -1.95
C ALA A 247 -4.10 22.79 -1.32
N LYS A 248 -4.15 22.79 0.00
CA LYS A 248 -5.28 23.33 0.79
C LYS A 248 -4.75 24.27 1.86
N TYR A 249 -5.37 25.44 1.97
CA TYR A 249 -5.02 26.44 2.98
C TYR A 249 -6.04 26.44 4.13
N GLY A 250 -5.54 26.58 5.36
CA GLY A 250 -6.35 26.82 6.55
C GLY A 250 -7.20 25.63 6.97
N SER A 251 -8.50 25.66 6.73
CA SER A 251 -9.43 24.55 7.06
C SER A 251 -10.00 23.87 5.80
N SER A 252 -9.50 24.25 4.61
CA SER A 252 -9.98 23.75 3.33
C SER A 252 -9.73 22.25 3.16
N ARG A 253 -10.65 21.56 2.48
CA ARG A 253 -10.61 20.10 2.30
C ARG A 253 -10.80 19.74 0.82
N LEU A 254 -10.45 18.50 0.48
CA LEU A 254 -10.80 17.92 -0.83
C LEU A 254 -12.32 17.85 -0.99
N GLY A 255 -12.82 18.42 -2.09
CA GLY A 255 -14.24 18.40 -2.45
C GLY A 255 -14.67 17.14 -3.21
N MET A 256 -15.98 16.98 -3.36
CA MET A 256 -16.61 16.02 -4.25
C MET A 256 -17.05 16.74 -5.53
N THR A 257 -16.74 16.18 -6.69
CA THR A 257 -17.11 16.73 -8.00
C THR A 257 -17.94 15.70 -8.79
N GLN A 258 -18.42 16.08 -9.98
CA GLN A 258 -19.08 15.15 -10.90
C GLN A 258 -18.17 13.98 -11.31
N ASP A 259 -16.86 14.22 -11.41
CA ASP A 259 -15.85 13.18 -11.74
C ASP A 259 -15.41 12.36 -10.51
N GLY A 260 -16.06 12.55 -9.36
CA GLY A 260 -15.68 11.95 -8.09
C GLY A 260 -14.90 12.88 -7.16
N ARG A 261 -14.32 12.31 -6.11
CA ARG A 261 -13.55 13.05 -5.10
C ARG A 261 -12.30 13.65 -5.72
N GLN A 262 -11.96 14.89 -5.38
CA GLN A 262 -10.68 15.49 -5.79
C GLN A 262 -9.53 14.54 -5.45
N MET A 263 -8.53 14.49 -6.34
CA MET A 263 -7.38 13.56 -6.29
C MET A 263 -7.69 12.07 -6.49
N SER A 264 -8.94 11.66 -6.73
CA SER A 264 -9.22 10.29 -7.20
C SER A 264 -8.75 10.09 -8.65
N ASN A 265 -8.55 8.84 -9.09
CA ASN A 265 -8.20 8.56 -10.49
C ASN A 265 -9.28 9.06 -11.47
N GLY A 266 -10.56 8.89 -11.11
CA GLY A 266 -11.70 9.40 -11.88
C GLY A 266 -11.65 10.92 -12.00
N TRP A 267 -11.32 11.62 -10.91
CA TRP A 267 -11.13 13.06 -10.95
C TRP A 267 -9.89 13.49 -11.73
N VAL A 268 -8.73 12.83 -11.60
CA VAL A 268 -7.54 13.22 -12.37
C VAL A 268 -7.77 13.03 -13.88
N ALA A 269 -8.41 11.93 -14.28
CA ALA A 269 -8.66 11.60 -15.69
C ALA A 269 -9.93 12.25 -16.27
N GLY A 270 -10.86 12.70 -15.43
CA GLY A 270 -12.14 13.27 -15.82
C GLY A 270 -12.04 14.69 -16.38
N SER A 271 -13.08 15.12 -17.11
CA SER A 271 -13.23 16.48 -17.64
C SER A 271 -12.00 17.05 -18.38
N ASN A 272 -11.17 16.21 -19.02
CA ASN A 272 -9.89 16.59 -19.64
C ASN A 272 -8.92 17.32 -18.69
N ARG A 273 -9.06 17.14 -17.38
CA ARG A 273 -8.35 17.94 -16.37
C ARG A 273 -6.83 17.78 -16.47
N LEU A 274 -6.35 16.54 -16.54
CA LEU A 274 -4.94 16.26 -16.73
C LEU A 274 -4.42 16.77 -18.08
N ARG A 275 -5.19 16.60 -19.16
CA ARG A 275 -4.84 17.13 -20.49
C ARG A 275 -4.66 18.64 -20.47
N ASN A 276 -5.57 19.36 -19.83
CA ASN A 276 -5.55 20.81 -19.73
C ASN A 276 -4.36 21.28 -18.87
N ALA A 277 -3.98 20.51 -17.86
CA ALA A 277 -2.84 20.84 -16.99
C ALA A 277 -1.48 20.65 -17.69
N VAL A 278 -1.25 19.53 -18.37
CA VAL A 278 0.11 19.15 -18.86
C VAL A 278 0.23 19.01 -20.38
N GLY A 279 -0.85 19.17 -21.12
CA GLY A 279 -0.92 18.91 -22.55
C GLY A 279 -0.96 17.42 -22.90
N ARG A 280 -1.36 17.12 -24.14
CA ARG A 280 -1.64 15.74 -24.63
C ARG A 280 -0.46 14.78 -24.46
N ALA A 281 0.77 15.23 -24.73
CA ALA A 281 1.94 14.36 -24.67
C ALA A 281 2.23 13.87 -23.24
N ASN A 282 2.23 14.78 -22.26
CA ASN A 282 2.46 14.42 -20.86
C ASN A 282 1.24 13.70 -20.25
N GLU A 283 0.02 14.06 -20.66
CA GLU A 283 -1.20 13.37 -20.25
C GLU A 283 -1.10 11.87 -20.54
N LEU A 284 -0.76 11.48 -21.77
CA LEU A 284 -0.65 10.07 -22.15
C LEU A 284 0.38 9.32 -21.28
N ARG A 285 1.50 9.96 -20.94
CA ARG A 285 2.55 9.36 -20.10
C ARG A 285 2.10 9.20 -18.66
N VAL A 286 1.44 10.21 -18.11
CA VAL A 286 0.92 10.18 -16.74
C VAL A 286 -0.25 9.19 -16.63
N LEU A 287 -1.17 9.15 -17.60
CA LEU A 287 -2.25 8.14 -17.63
C LEU A 287 -1.72 6.71 -17.80
N ALA A 288 -0.69 6.52 -18.63
CA ALA A 288 -0.02 5.22 -18.75
C ALA A 288 0.68 4.81 -17.44
N ALA A 289 1.27 5.77 -16.71
CA ALA A 289 1.81 5.54 -15.38
C ALA A 289 0.72 5.27 -14.34
N MET A 290 -0.42 5.95 -14.38
CA MET A 290 -1.59 5.62 -13.53
C MET A 290 -2.12 4.20 -13.82
N ARG A 291 -1.88 3.71 -15.05
CA ARG A 291 -1.92 2.32 -15.53
C ARG A 291 -1.22 1.31 -14.61
N ARG A 292 -0.08 1.72 -14.06
CA ARG A 292 0.90 0.90 -13.37
C ARG A 292 0.96 1.29 -11.89
N THR A 293 0.62 0.34 -11.03
CA THR A 293 0.64 0.55 -9.57
C THR A 293 2.00 1.09 -9.12
N GLY A 294 1.99 2.13 -8.26
CA GLY A 294 3.21 2.75 -7.72
C GLY A 294 3.98 3.66 -8.68
N SER A 295 3.49 3.86 -9.91
CA SER A 295 4.14 4.76 -10.88
C SER A 295 3.63 6.20 -10.81
N VAL A 296 2.53 6.45 -10.08
CA VAL A 296 2.04 7.80 -9.76
C VAL A 296 1.67 7.86 -8.29
N GLU A 297 2.18 8.85 -7.58
CA GLU A 297 1.84 9.13 -6.18
C GLU A 297 1.01 10.41 -6.08
N LYS A 298 0.05 10.45 -5.15
CA LYS A 298 -0.79 11.63 -4.93
C LYS A 298 -0.57 12.21 -3.54
N ARG A 299 -0.15 13.48 -3.49
CA ARG A 299 0.16 14.20 -2.24
C ARG A 299 -0.82 15.34 -1.99
N LEU A 300 -1.43 15.34 -0.83
CA LEU A 300 -2.21 16.47 -0.31
C LEU A 300 -1.29 17.32 0.57
N HIS A 301 -1.10 18.58 0.19
CA HIS A 301 -0.35 19.55 0.96
C HIS A 301 -1.32 20.47 1.69
N HIS A 302 -1.20 20.51 3.01
CA HIS A 302 -2.01 21.38 3.85
C HIS A 302 -1.16 22.50 4.44
N ILE A 303 -1.49 23.75 4.12
CA ILE A 303 -0.73 24.93 4.49
C ILE A 303 -1.52 25.68 5.59
N ASP A 304 -0.87 25.92 6.73
CA ASP A 304 -1.45 26.71 7.81
C ASP A 304 -1.23 28.22 7.65
N ALA A 305 -1.82 29.01 8.55
CA ALA A 305 -1.71 30.47 8.49
C ALA A 305 -0.29 31.02 8.72
N ALA A 306 0.61 30.21 9.26
CA ALA A 306 2.02 30.54 9.38
C ALA A 306 2.83 30.15 8.13
N GLY A 307 2.19 29.59 7.11
CA GLY A 307 2.83 29.11 5.89
C GLY A 307 3.50 27.75 6.04
N GLN A 308 3.21 26.99 7.10
CA GLN A 308 3.81 25.68 7.30
C GLN A 308 3.05 24.60 6.53
N LEU A 309 3.79 23.80 5.78
CA LEU A 309 3.24 22.71 4.99
C LEU A 309 3.23 21.41 5.78
N THR A 310 2.10 20.72 5.68
CA THR A 310 1.91 19.36 6.16
C THR A 310 1.56 18.48 4.97
N GLU A 311 2.33 17.43 4.74
CA GLU A 311 2.12 16.51 3.63
C GLU A 311 1.32 15.29 4.07
N LYS A 312 0.41 14.84 3.20
CA LYS A 312 -0.27 13.56 3.33
C LYS A 312 -0.31 12.86 1.97
N ILE A 313 0.31 11.68 1.89
CA ILE A 313 0.16 10.78 0.76
C ILE A 313 -1.23 10.14 0.84
N ILE A 314 -2.03 10.23 -0.22
CA ILE A 314 -3.44 9.81 -0.19
C ILE A 314 -3.77 8.62 -1.08
N LEU A 315 -2.96 8.31 -2.10
CA LEU A 315 -3.09 7.14 -2.98
C LEU A 315 -1.75 6.83 -3.67
#